data_AF-A0A5R9DSD5-F1
#
_entry.id   AF-A0A5R9DSD5-F1
#
_cell.length_a   1.000
_cell.length_b   1.000
_cell.length_c   1.000
_cell.angle_alpha   90.00
_cell.angle_beta   90.00
_cell.angle_gamma   90.00
#
_symmetry.space_group_name_H-M   'P 1'
#
loop_
_entity.id
_entity.type
_entity.pdbx_description
1 polymer ?
#
loop_
_entity_poly.entity_id
_entity_poly.type
_entity_poly.pdbx_seq_one_letter_code
_entity_poly.pdbx_strand_id
1 'polypeptide(L)'
;MHRRGLLTTNLSMFYIQFFGMGGVFGISAIALITAICSTNPSLYLALEQDYGTQDDMNAFGLVGLFCVPAYPMLVFSIAQSTPVDWTPILSTLVPIIFGMIVGNLDKKMADYLAPGVVVLTPFMGWVFGAGINLFDALQSGLQGILLTVVFYVLLVPILVIFEQRILHEDGVSSLAVSSIAGMSVSVPALIAFSAPEYAIYVESATAQIALGVVISSIVTPMLARWEFKHTHPNA
;
A
#
# COMPACT_ATOMS: atom_id res chain seq x y z
N MET A 1 -8.89 -0.28 -8.83
CA MET A 1 -8.20 -1.46 -8.26
C MET A 1 -7.39 -2.29 -9.28
N HIS A 2 -8.03 -2.93 -10.29
CA HIS A 2 -7.34 -3.81 -11.26
C HIS A 2 -6.15 -3.16 -12.00
N ARG A 3 -6.29 -1.88 -12.35
CA ARG A 3 -5.25 -1.12 -13.06
C ARG A 3 -3.98 -0.86 -12.23
N ARG A 4 -4.13 -0.69 -10.91
CA ARG A 4 -2.99 -0.57 -9.98
C ARG A 4 -2.20 -1.87 -9.93
N GLY A 5 -2.89 -3.01 -9.92
CA GLY A 5 -2.32 -4.36 -10.06
C GLY A 5 -1.35 -4.48 -11.22
N LEU A 6 -1.84 -4.13 -12.41
CA LEU A 6 -1.05 -4.18 -13.64
C LEU A 6 0.10 -3.17 -13.61
N LEU A 7 -0.14 -1.95 -13.13
CA LEU A 7 0.88 -0.91 -13.03
C LEU A 7 2.06 -1.37 -12.18
N THR A 8 1.83 -1.80 -10.95
CA THR A 8 2.92 -2.20 -10.05
C THR A 8 3.62 -3.45 -10.55
N THR A 9 2.90 -4.40 -11.16
CA THR A 9 3.52 -5.61 -11.75
C THR A 9 4.44 -5.24 -12.90
N ASN A 10 3.99 -4.40 -13.84
CA ASN A 10 4.81 -3.96 -14.97
C ASN A 10 6.02 -3.14 -14.51
N LEU A 11 5.85 -2.24 -13.55
CA LEU A 11 6.96 -1.48 -12.97
C LEU A 11 7.99 -2.39 -12.29
N SER A 12 7.52 -3.43 -11.59
CA SER A 12 8.36 -4.43 -10.92
C SER A 12 9.19 -5.23 -11.93
N MET A 13 8.54 -5.74 -12.99
CA MET A 13 9.21 -6.46 -14.07
C MET A 13 10.23 -5.58 -14.77
N PHE A 14 9.87 -4.34 -15.09
CA PHE A 14 10.78 -3.38 -15.69
C PHE A 14 11.98 -3.12 -14.79
N TYR A 15 11.77 -2.90 -13.50
CA TYR A 15 12.86 -2.64 -12.56
C TYR A 15 13.85 -3.81 -12.48
N ILE A 16 13.34 -5.04 -12.35
CA ILE A 16 14.18 -6.25 -12.32
C ILE A 16 14.92 -6.43 -13.65
N GLN A 17 14.25 -6.21 -14.79
CA GLN A 17 14.86 -6.38 -16.10
C GLN A 17 16.05 -5.43 -16.33
N PHE A 18 15.95 -4.18 -15.87
CA PHE A 18 16.97 -3.16 -16.11
C PHE A 18 18.03 -3.05 -15.01
N PHE A 19 17.68 -3.33 -13.75
CA PHE A 19 18.56 -3.13 -12.59
C PHE A 19 18.85 -4.41 -11.79
N GLY A 20 18.16 -5.51 -12.09
CA GLY A 20 18.28 -6.77 -11.36
C GLY A 20 17.80 -6.70 -9.91
N MET A 21 18.07 -7.76 -9.15
CA MET A 21 17.63 -7.88 -7.75
C MET A 21 18.29 -6.88 -6.80
N GLY A 22 19.57 -6.56 -7.05
CA GLY A 22 20.31 -5.55 -6.29
C GLY A 22 19.81 -4.12 -6.54
N GLY A 23 19.13 -3.90 -7.67
CA GLY A 23 18.55 -2.62 -8.04
C GLY A 23 19.60 -1.53 -8.26
N VAL A 24 19.20 -0.27 -8.04
CA VAL A 24 20.03 0.92 -8.28
C VAL A 24 19.94 1.88 -7.10
N PHE A 25 21.00 2.65 -6.87
CA PHE A 25 21.10 3.63 -5.77
C PHE A 25 20.86 3.05 -4.37
N GLY A 26 21.10 1.75 -4.19
CA GLY A 26 20.88 1.04 -2.93
C GLY A 26 19.43 0.61 -2.67
N ILE A 27 18.53 0.79 -3.64
CA ILE A 27 17.15 0.33 -3.55
C ILE A 27 17.06 -1.05 -4.24
N SER A 28 16.93 -2.12 -3.47
CA SER A 28 16.74 -3.46 -4.03
C SER A 28 15.39 -3.60 -4.72
N ALA A 29 15.24 -4.61 -5.58
CA ALA A 29 13.94 -4.94 -6.17
C ALA A 29 12.90 -5.25 -5.09
N ILE A 30 13.28 -5.93 -4.00
CA ILE A 30 12.38 -6.23 -2.88
C ILE A 30 11.88 -4.94 -2.22
N ALA A 31 12.76 -3.97 -1.96
CA ALA A 31 12.39 -2.70 -1.36
C ALA A 31 11.39 -1.93 -2.25
N LEU A 32 11.70 -1.82 -3.55
CA LEU A 32 10.84 -1.11 -4.49
C LEU A 32 9.47 -1.79 -4.65
N ILE A 33 9.45 -3.10 -4.96
CA ILE A 33 8.23 -3.87 -5.21
C ILE A 33 7.32 -3.78 -3.99
N THR A 34 7.89 -3.96 -2.80
CA THR A 34 7.14 -3.85 -1.55
C THR A 34 6.52 -2.47 -1.38
N ALA A 35 7.29 -1.40 -1.60
CA ALA A 35 6.79 -0.03 -1.47
C ALA A 35 5.67 0.27 -2.46
N ILE A 36 5.87 0.05 -3.77
CA ILE A 36 4.87 0.41 -4.80
C ILE A 36 3.60 -0.43 -4.71
N CYS A 37 3.70 -1.65 -4.18
CA CYS A 37 2.54 -2.52 -3.95
C CYS A 37 1.75 -2.14 -2.70
N SER A 38 2.29 -1.28 -1.84
CA SER A 38 1.72 -0.99 -0.52
C SER A 38 0.63 0.09 -0.57
N THR A 39 -0.40 -0.08 0.25
CA THR A 39 -1.39 0.97 0.57
C THR A 39 -1.69 0.94 2.06
N ASN A 40 -1.62 2.08 2.74
CA ASN A 40 -2.06 2.20 4.12
C ASN A 40 -3.59 2.39 4.19
N PRO A 41 -4.37 1.37 4.56
CA PRO A 41 -5.83 1.42 4.46
C PRO A 41 -6.44 2.31 5.56
N SER A 42 -5.81 2.43 6.73
CA SER A 42 -6.32 3.30 7.80
C SER A 42 -6.16 4.77 7.43
N LEU A 43 -5.03 5.12 6.79
CA LEU A 43 -4.82 6.47 6.27
C LEU A 43 -5.74 6.78 5.10
N TYR A 44 -5.94 5.81 4.20
CA TYR A 44 -6.94 5.91 3.14
C TYR A 44 -8.32 6.24 3.73
N LEU A 45 -8.81 5.41 4.65
CA LEU A 45 -10.14 5.60 5.23
C LEU A 45 -10.29 6.95 5.94
N ALA A 46 -9.26 7.40 6.66
CA ALA A 46 -9.28 8.71 7.30
C ALA A 46 -9.39 9.86 6.29
N LEU A 47 -8.67 9.78 5.17
CA LEU A 47 -8.75 10.79 4.10
C LEU A 47 -10.08 10.75 3.35
N GLU A 48 -10.62 9.56 3.10
CA GLU A 48 -11.96 9.42 2.49
C GLU A 48 -13.09 9.91 3.40
N GLN A 49 -12.91 9.83 4.71
CA GLN A 49 -13.86 10.42 5.67
C GLN A 49 -13.86 11.96 5.62
N ASP A 50 -12.69 12.56 5.37
CA ASP A 50 -12.53 14.01 5.34
C ASP A 50 -12.90 14.62 3.98
N TYR A 51 -12.57 13.93 2.87
CA TYR A 51 -12.59 14.49 1.52
C TYR A 51 -13.33 13.62 0.49
N GLY A 52 -13.58 12.35 0.81
CA GLY A 52 -14.06 11.36 -0.15
C GLY A 52 -15.57 11.21 -0.21
N THR A 53 -16.02 10.27 -1.03
CA THR A 53 -17.44 9.89 -1.13
C THR A 53 -17.76 8.64 -0.31
N GLN A 54 -19.06 8.34 -0.18
CA GLN A 54 -19.49 7.09 0.44
C GLN A 54 -19.00 5.86 -0.32
N ASP A 55 -18.88 5.94 -1.65
CA ASP A 55 -18.39 4.84 -2.47
C ASP A 55 -16.89 4.60 -2.27
N ASP A 56 -16.11 5.67 -2.09
CA ASP A 56 -14.69 5.56 -1.73
C ASP A 56 -14.51 4.91 -0.36
N MET A 57 -15.28 5.33 0.64
CA MET A 57 -15.27 4.69 1.96
C MET A 57 -15.67 3.21 1.88
N ASN A 58 -16.66 2.86 1.05
CA ASN A 58 -17.07 1.47 0.84
C ASN A 58 -15.98 0.62 0.18
N ALA A 59 -15.08 1.23 -0.59
CA ALA A 59 -13.95 0.53 -1.20
C ALA A 59 -12.86 0.13 -0.18
N PHE A 60 -12.91 0.60 1.07
CA PHE A 60 -11.94 0.29 2.13
C PHE A 60 -11.64 -1.21 2.26
N GLY A 61 -12.67 -2.06 2.24
CA GLY A 61 -12.49 -3.51 2.36
C GLY A 61 -11.65 -4.10 1.23
N LEU A 62 -11.80 -3.58 0.02
CA LEU A 62 -10.98 -3.96 -1.12
C LEU A 62 -9.58 -3.34 -1.03
N VAL A 63 -9.47 -2.05 -0.71
CA VAL A 63 -8.18 -1.36 -0.54
C VAL A 63 -7.29 -2.08 0.48
N GLY A 64 -7.88 -2.66 1.53
CA GLY A 64 -7.19 -3.49 2.51
C GLY A 64 -6.38 -4.66 1.93
N LEU A 65 -6.73 -5.17 0.74
CA LEU A 65 -5.94 -6.22 0.06
C LEU A 65 -4.52 -5.77 -0.30
N PHE A 66 -4.30 -4.47 -0.48
CA PHE A 66 -2.98 -3.91 -0.79
C PHE A 66 -2.14 -3.61 0.46
N CYS A 67 -2.72 -3.79 1.66
CA CYS A 67 -2.00 -3.66 2.92
C CYS A 67 -1.25 -4.95 3.29
N VAL A 68 -1.80 -6.11 2.91
CA VAL A 68 -1.27 -7.40 3.35
C VAL A 68 -0.05 -7.84 2.54
N PRO A 69 0.92 -8.54 3.16
CA PRO A 69 2.11 -9.06 2.48
C PRO A 69 1.83 -9.94 1.25
N ALA A 70 0.65 -10.58 1.18
CA ALA A 70 0.25 -11.44 0.10
C ALA A 70 0.36 -10.77 -1.29
N TYR A 71 0.01 -9.49 -1.39
CA TYR A 71 0.03 -8.80 -2.68
C TYR A 71 1.45 -8.44 -3.18
N PRO A 72 2.32 -7.80 -2.38
CA PRO A 72 3.73 -7.62 -2.75
C PRO A 72 4.44 -8.94 -3.09
N MET A 73 4.18 -10.01 -2.33
CA MET A 73 4.76 -11.34 -2.60
C MET A 73 4.27 -11.92 -3.92
N LEU A 74 2.98 -11.77 -4.24
CA LEU A 74 2.44 -12.17 -5.54
C LEU A 74 3.14 -11.43 -6.69
N VAL A 75 3.24 -10.10 -6.59
CA VAL A 75 3.89 -9.28 -7.61
C VAL A 75 5.37 -9.65 -7.74
N PHE A 76 6.05 -9.90 -6.62
CA PHE A 76 7.43 -10.38 -6.61
C PHE A 76 7.59 -11.71 -7.35
N SER A 77 6.76 -12.72 -7.03
CA SER A 77 6.81 -14.02 -7.69
C SER A 77 6.55 -13.93 -9.19
N ILE A 78 5.57 -13.12 -9.60
CA ILE A 78 5.29 -12.87 -11.02
C ILE A 78 6.49 -12.22 -11.70
N ALA A 79 7.06 -11.17 -11.09
CA ALA A 79 8.15 -10.42 -11.68
C ALA A 79 9.46 -11.24 -11.79
N GLN A 80 9.70 -12.16 -10.85
CA GLN A 80 10.83 -13.09 -10.86
C GLN A 80 10.54 -14.39 -11.64
N SER A 81 9.33 -14.58 -12.16
CA SER A 81 8.89 -15.83 -12.79
C SER A 81 9.10 -17.06 -11.88
N THR A 82 8.93 -16.89 -10.57
CA THR A 82 9.00 -17.97 -9.57
C THR A 82 7.61 -18.51 -9.25
N PRO A 83 7.50 -19.73 -8.71
CA PRO A 83 6.21 -20.25 -8.24
C PRO A 83 5.52 -19.28 -7.28
N VAL A 84 4.20 -19.14 -7.44
CA VAL A 84 3.35 -18.33 -6.58
C VAL A 84 2.80 -19.21 -5.46
N ASP A 85 3.03 -18.82 -4.21
CA ASP A 85 2.27 -19.37 -3.08
C ASP A 85 0.92 -18.65 -3.01
N TRP A 86 -0.14 -19.39 -3.32
CA TRP A 86 -1.51 -18.87 -3.32
C TRP A 86 -2.14 -18.80 -1.92
N THR A 87 -1.52 -19.43 -0.92
CA THR A 87 -2.08 -19.55 0.43
C THR A 87 -2.35 -18.17 1.06
N PRO A 88 -1.39 -17.22 1.10
CA PRO A 88 -1.63 -15.92 1.73
C PRO A 88 -2.73 -15.10 1.04
N ILE A 89 -2.86 -15.23 -0.28
CA ILE A 89 -3.88 -14.55 -1.09
C ILE A 89 -5.26 -15.10 -0.73
N LEU A 90 -5.41 -16.42 -0.76
CA LEU A 90 -6.67 -17.09 -0.42
C LEU A 90 -7.07 -16.81 1.04
N SER A 91 -6.14 -16.88 1.98
CA SER A 91 -6.39 -16.56 3.39
C SER A 91 -6.89 -15.13 3.59
N THR A 92 -6.44 -14.17 2.78
CA THR A 92 -6.92 -12.77 2.85
C THR A 92 -8.31 -12.62 2.22
N LEU A 93 -8.62 -13.37 1.16
CA LEU A 93 -9.92 -13.28 0.48
C LEU A 93 -11.07 -13.90 1.28
N VAL A 94 -10.82 -14.98 2.03
CA VAL A 94 -11.85 -15.68 2.83
C VAL A 94 -12.67 -14.74 3.73
N PRO A 95 -12.07 -13.90 4.60
CA PRO A 95 -12.85 -13.00 5.46
C PRO A 95 -13.62 -11.93 4.67
N ILE A 96 -13.09 -11.46 3.53
CA ILE A 96 -13.77 -10.48 2.67
C ILE A 96 -14.99 -11.13 2.01
N ILE A 97 -14.85 -12.33 1.46
CA ILE A 97 -15.95 -13.08 0.85
C ILE A 97 -17.02 -13.38 1.90
N PHE A 98 -16.62 -13.80 3.09
CA PHE A 98 -17.56 -14.03 4.19
C PHE A 98 -18.30 -12.75 4.58
N GLY A 99 -17.59 -11.63 4.71
CA GLY A 99 -18.18 -10.31 4.97
C GLY A 99 -19.15 -9.88 3.88
N MET A 100 -18.84 -10.10 2.61
CA MET A 100 -19.75 -9.82 1.49
C MET A 100 -21.00 -10.68 1.54
N ILE A 101 -20.86 -11.99 1.80
CA ILE A 101 -22.01 -12.91 1.90
C ILE A 101 -22.92 -12.49 3.06
N VAL A 102 -22.37 -12.30 4.25
CA VAL A 102 -23.14 -11.89 5.43
C VAL A 102 -23.78 -10.51 5.22
N GLY A 103 -23.02 -9.56 4.68
CA GLY A 103 -23.49 -8.21 4.41
C GLY A 103 -24.68 -8.12 3.45
N ASN A 104 -24.77 -9.06 2.51
CA ASN A 104 -25.89 -9.15 1.56
C ASN A 104 -27.07 -10.00 2.08
N LEU A 105 -26.82 -11.00 2.91
CA LEU A 105 -27.86 -11.90 3.43
C LEU A 105 -28.54 -11.40 4.72
N ASP A 106 -27.79 -10.72 5.59
CA ASP A 106 -28.28 -10.21 6.87
C ASP A 106 -27.83 -8.77 7.10
N LYS A 107 -28.67 -7.84 6.63
CA LYS A 107 -28.40 -6.41 6.77
C LYS A 107 -28.34 -5.95 8.24
N LYS A 108 -29.08 -6.59 9.14
CA LYS A 108 -29.04 -6.26 10.57
C LYS A 108 -27.71 -6.65 11.18
N MET A 109 -27.17 -7.81 10.82
CA MET A 109 -25.83 -8.21 11.23
C MET A 109 -24.76 -7.26 10.66
N ALA A 110 -24.90 -6.86 9.39
CA ALA A 110 -23.99 -5.89 8.77
C ALA A 110 -23.98 -4.56 9.53
N ASP A 111 -25.15 -4.02 9.85
CA ASP A 111 -25.30 -2.75 10.56
C ASP A 111 -24.82 -2.87 12.02
N TYR A 112 -24.93 -4.05 12.65
CA TYR A 112 -24.37 -4.33 13.96
C TYR A 112 -22.83 -4.36 13.97
N LEU A 113 -22.21 -4.87 12.90
CA LEU A 113 -20.75 -4.97 12.78
C LEU A 113 -20.09 -3.67 12.27
N ALA A 114 -20.82 -2.82 11.55
CA ALA A 114 -20.29 -1.60 10.93
C ALA A 114 -19.53 -0.66 11.89
N PRO A 115 -19.98 -0.40 13.14
CA PRO A 115 -19.22 0.41 14.10
C PRO A 115 -17.85 -0.16 14.46
N GLY A 116 -17.64 -1.47 14.23
CA GLY A 116 -16.36 -2.14 14.46
C GLY A 116 -15.21 -1.52 13.67
N VAL A 117 -15.47 -0.99 12.46
CA VAL A 117 -14.43 -0.31 11.67
C VAL A 117 -13.90 0.91 12.42
N VAL A 118 -14.78 1.76 12.95
CA VAL A 118 -14.39 2.96 13.71
C VAL A 118 -13.56 2.60 14.94
N VAL A 119 -13.94 1.53 15.64
CA VAL A 119 -13.23 1.06 16.84
C VAL A 119 -11.88 0.46 16.48
N LEU A 120 -11.77 -0.33 15.40
CA LEU A 120 -10.55 -1.05 15.02
C LEU A 120 -9.51 -0.18 14.32
N THR A 121 -9.91 0.87 13.59
CA THR A 121 -9.00 1.78 12.88
C THR A 121 -7.88 2.35 13.77
N PRO A 122 -8.12 2.89 14.98
CA PRO A 122 -7.03 3.36 15.84
C PRO A 122 -6.09 2.24 16.30
N PHE A 123 -6.59 1.02 16.53
CA PHE A 123 -5.74 -0.13 16.87
C PHE A 123 -4.88 -0.58 15.68
N MET A 124 -5.40 -0.52 14.45
CA MET A 124 -4.60 -0.78 13.25
C MET A 124 -3.44 0.23 13.16
N GLY A 125 -3.74 1.52 13.35
CA GLY A 125 -2.70 2.56 13.41
C GLY A 125 -1.66 2.29 14.51
N TRP A 126 -2.11 1.90 15.71
CA TRP A 126 -1.24 1.57 16.83
C TRP A 126 -0.32 0.38 16.54
N VAL A 127 -0.87 -0.73 16.03
CA VAL A 127 -0.09 -1.95 15.74
C VAL A 127 0.95 -1.68 14.65
N PHE A 128 0.58 -0.91 13.61
CA PHE A 128 1.51 -0.57 12.54
C PHE A 128 2.62 0.37 13.03
N GLY A 129 2.29 1.34 13.89
CA GLY A 129 3.27 2.23 14.50
C GLY A 129 4.22 1.50 15.46
N ALA A 130 3.68 0.64 16.32
CA ALA A 130 4.47 -0.13 17.30
C ALA A 130 5.45 -1.12 16.66
N GLY A 131 5.15 -1.58 15.43
CA GLY A 131 6.03 -2.48 14.67
C GLY A 131 7.21 -1.79 13.99
N ILE A 132 7.30 -0.46 13.99
CA ILE A 132 8.34 0.29 13.29
C ILE A 132 9.48 0.65 14.26
N ASN A 133 10.70 0.19 13.95
CA ASN A 133 11.90 0.70 14.61
C ASN A 133 12.32 2.03 13.96
N LEU A 134 12.03 3.15 14.64
CA LEU A 134 12.36 4.48 14.16
C LEU A 134 13.87 4.73 14.03
N PHE A 135 14.69 4.05 14.84
CA PHE A 135 16.13 4.19 14.76
C PHE A 135 16.65 3.59 13.45
N ASP A 136 16.25 2.35 13.14
CA ASP A 136 16.62 1.67 11.89
C ASP A 136 16.06 2.42 10.67
N ALA A 137 14.81 2.92 10.77
CA ALA A 137 14.21 3.75 9.73
C ALA A 137 15.06 4.99 9.43
N LEU A 138 15.47 5.74 10.45
CA LEU A 138 16.31 6.92 10.28
C LEU A 138 17.72 6.58 9.77
N GLN A 139 18.27 5.42 10.16
CA GLN A 139 19.56 4.96 9.65
C GLN A 139 19.57 4.65 8.15
N SER A 140 18.42 4.27 7.56
CA SER A 140 18.32 4.12 6.09
C SER A 140 18.60 5.43 5.35
N GLY A 141 18.44 6.58 6.03
CA GLY A 141 18.86 7.90 5.59
C GLY A 141 18.37 8.24 4.17
N LEU A 142 19.33 8.58 3.30
CA LEU A 142 19.04 9.02 1.93
C LEU A 142 18.33 7.94 1.10
N GLN A 143 18.60 6.65 1.34
CA GLN A 143 18.01 5.57 0.54
C GLN A 143 16.52 5.41 0.83
N GLY A 144 16.09 5.53 2.09
CA GLY A 144 14.66 5.49 2.44
C GLY A 144 13.90 6.71 1.92
N ILE A 145 14.51 7.89 1.95
CA ILE A 145 13.95 9.10 1.29
C ILE A 145 13.81 8.85 -0.21
N LEU A 146 14.87 8.36 -0.87
CA LEU A 146 14.86 8.10 -2.31
C LEU A 146 13.81 7.06 -2.70
N LEU A 147 13.68 5.97 -1.95
CA LEU A 147 12.63 4.97 -2.16
C LEU A 147 11.24 5.62 -2.11
N THR A 148 11.02 6.50 -1.13
CA THR A 148 9.73 7.19 -0.97
C THR A 148 9.45 8.15 -2.12
N VAL A 149 10.47 8.88 -2.59
CA VAL A 149 10.34 9.76 -3.75
C VAL A 149 10.01 8.93 -5.00
N VAL A 150 10.73 7.83 -5.23
CA VAL A 150 10.47 6.92 -6.36
C VAL A 150 9.07 6.34 -6.28
N PHE A 151 8.61 5.92 -5.09
CA PHE A 151 7.24 5.46 -4.87
C PHE A 151 6.21 6.51 -5.33
N TYR A 152 6.35 7.76 -4.90
CA TYR A 152 5.43 8.84 -5.29
C TYR A 152 5.49 9.14 -6.78
N VAL A 153 6.70 9.28 -7.34
CA VAL A 153 6.91 9.60 -8.76
C VAL A 153 6.32 8.53 -9.68
N LEU A 154 6.47 7.25 -9.32
CA LEU A 154 5.97 6.14 -10.12
C LEU A 154 4.45 5.96 -10.03
N LEU A 155 3.83 6.26 -8.87
CA LEU A 155 2.41 5.98 -8.67
C LEU A 155 1.52 7.20 -8.83
N VAL A 156 1.80 8.29 -8.10
CA VAL A 156 0.84 9.39 -7.93
C VAL A 156 0.46 10.06 -9.25
N PRO A 157 1.41 10.47 -10.12
CA PRO A 157 1.03 11.09 -11.39
C PRO A 157 0.14 10.19 -12.24
N ILE A 158 0.45 8.88 -12.30
CA ILE A 158 -0.30 7.93 -13.12
C ILE A 158 -1.72 7.75 -12.56
N LEU A 159 -1.86 7.58 -11.25
CA LEU A 159 -3.16 7.36 -10.60
C LEU A 159 -4.03 8.62 -10.66
N VAL A 160 -3.49 9.78 -10.26
CA VAL A 160 -4.23 11.06 -10.25
C VAL A 160 -4.65 11.48 -11.66
N ILE A 161 -3.74 11.42 -12.64
CA ILE A 161 -4.08 11.77 -14.04
C ILE A 161 -5.15 10.81 -14.57
N PHE A 162 -5.05 9.52 -14.25
CA PHE A 162 -6.03 8.54 -14.67
C PHE A 162 -7.41 8.87 -14.08
N GLU A 163 -7.48 9.14 -12.79
CA GLU A 163 -8.72 9.49 -12.11
C GLU A 163 -9.33 10.78 -12.69
N GLN A 164 -8.55 11.85 -12.82
CA GLN A 164 -9.04 13.14 -13.32
C GLN A 164 -9.40 13.14 -14.81
N ARG A 165 -8.61 12.46 -15.65
CA ARG A 165 -8.76 12.54 -17.11
C ARG A 165 -9.65 11.46 -17.70
N ILE A 166 -9.75 10.31 -17.04
CA ILE A 166 -10.49 9.14 -17.57
C ILE A 166 -11.72 8.84 -16.72
N LEU A 167 -11.63 8.93 -15.39
CA LEU A 167 -12.79 8.75 -14.51
C LEU A 167 -13.58 10.06 -14.32
N HIS A 168 -12.94 11.21 -14.58
CA HIS A 168 -13.51 12.55 -14.38
C HIS A 168 -13.84 12.87 -12.93
N GLU A 169 -13.05 12.32 -12.00
CA GLU A 169 -13.13 12.56 -10.56
C GLU A 169 -12.04 13.57 -10.12
N ASP A 170 -11.98 13.89 -8.83
CA ASP A 170 -11.12 14.95 -8.30
C ASP A 170 -9.65 14.54 -8.07
N GLY A 171 -9.33 13.24 -8.01
CA GLY A 171 -7.96 12.75 -7.81
C GLY A 171 -7.57 12.54 -6.34
N VAL A 172 -8.44 12.86 -5.39
CA VAL A 172 -8.16 12.73 -3.95
C VAL A 172 -8.07 11.27 -3.55
N SER A 173 -8.94 10.41 -4.09
CA SER A 173 -8.93 8.97 -3.81
C SER A 173 -7.63 8.31 -4.27
N SER A 174 -7.09 8.72 -5.42
CA SER A 174 -5.77 8.30 -5.91
C SER A 174 -4.63 8.67 -4.97
N LEU A 175 -4.70 9.84 -4.33
CA LEU A 175 -3.73 10.24 -3.31
C LEU A 175 -3.91 9.45 -2.03
N ALA A 176 -5.15 9.24 -1.57
CA ALA A 176 -5.45 8.49 -0.36
C ALA A 176 -4.90 7.05 -0.40
N VAL A 177 -4.97 6.38 -1.56
CA VAL A 177 -4.36 5.05 -1.74
C VAL A 177 -2.84 5.07 -1.92
N SER A 178 -2.22 6.24 -2.09
CA SER A 178 -0.79 6.39 -2.37
C SER A 178 0.02 6.62 -1.08
N SER A 179 0.00 5.63 -0.19
CA SER A 179 0.75 5.65 1.07
C SER A 179 1.31 4.26 1.40
N ILE A 180 2.47 4.18 2.06
CA ILE A 180 3.10 2.91 2.41
C ILE A 180 2.59 2.46 3.79
N ALA A 181 2.08 1.24 3.90
CA ALA A 181 1.58 0.64 5.14
C ALA A 181 2.71 0.11 6.02
N GLY A 182 2.57 0.26 7.34
CA GLY A 182 3.51 -0.33 8.32
C GLY A 182 3.66 -1.85 8.20
N MET A 183 2.59 -2.55 7.79
CA MET A 183 2.63 -4.00 7.51
C MET A 183 3.69 -4.38 6.48
N SER A 184 4.00 -3.48 5.53
CA SER A 184 4.95 -3.73 4.46
C SER A 184 6.40 -3.87 4.95
N VAL A 185 6.71 -3.37 6.14
CA VAL A 185 8.03 -3.52 6.79
C VAL A 185 8.38 -5.01 7.00
N SER A 186 7.39 -5.88 7.16
CA SER A 186 7.61 -7.33 7.36
C SER A 186 7.87 -8.12 6.07
N VAL A 187 7.52 -7.57 4.91
CA VAL A 187 7.55 -8.28 3.62
C VAL A 187 8.95 -8.78 3.23
N PRO A 188 10.05 -8.01 3.38
CA PRO A 188 11.38 -8.49 3.00
C PRO A 188 11.76 -9.78 3.74
N ALA A 189 11.45 -9.85 5.04
CA ALA A 189 11.72 -11.03 5.86
C ALA A 189 10.87 -12.24 5.43
N LEU A 190 9.61 -12.02 5.06
CA LEU A 190 8.73 -13.08 4.54
C LEU A 190 9.24 -13.63 3.20
N ILE A 191 9.71 -12.76 2.30
CA ILE A 191 10.32 -13.19 1.04
C ILE A 191 11.58 -14.02 1.32
N ALA A 192 12.46 -13.57 2.23
CA ALA A 192 13.68 -14.30 2.58
C ALA A 192 13.39 -15.64 3.31
N PHE A 193 12.28 -15.73 4.04
CA PHE A 193 11.85 -16.99 4.66
C PHE A 193 11.52 -18.05 3.61
N SER A 194 10.85 -17.65 2.52
CA SER A 194 10.53 -18.55 1.40
C SER A 194 11.69 -18.76 0.42
N ALA A 195 12.58 -17.78 0.29
CA ALA A 195 13.71 -17.78 -0.64
C ALA A 195 14.96 -17.18 0.05
N PRO A 196 15.74 -18.02 0.79
CA PRO A 196 16.85 -17.58 1.63
C PRO A 196 17.95 -16.80 0.92
N GLU A 197 18.10 -16.95 -0.39
CA GLU A 197 19.04 -16.20 -1.21
C GLU A 197 18.80 -14.68 -1.16
N TYR A 198 17.59 -14.24 -0.82
CA TYR A 198 17.24 -12.82 -0.69
C TYR A 198 17.48 -12.24 0.71
N ALA A 199 17.97 -13.04 1.67
CA ALA A 199 18.27 -12.61 3.03
C ALA A 199 19.19 -11.37 3.08
N ILE A 200 20.11 -11.25 2.11
CA ILE A 200 21.04 -10.12 1.98
C ILE A 200 20.35 -8.76 1.78
N TYR A 201 19.09 -8.74 1.35
CA TYR A 201 18.32 -7.49 1.12
C TYR A 201 17.43 -7.12 2.29
N VAL A 202 17.23 -8.01 3.27
CA VAL A 202 16.18 -7.87 4.29
C VAL A 202 16.39 -6.62 5.14
N GLU A 203 17.57 -6.46 5.72
CA GLU A 203 17.87 -5.36 6.65
C GLU A 203 17.71 -4.00 5.95
N SER A 204 18.36 -3.82 4.81
CA SER A 204 18.30 -2.56 4.06
C SER A 204 16.89 -2.24 3.56
N ALA A 205 16.18 -3.21 2.97
CA ALA A 205 14.81 -3.00 2.49
C ALA A 205 13.86 -2.67 3.64
N THR A 206 13.94 -3.39 4.76
CA THR A 206 13.11 -3.17 5.95
C THR A 206 13.28 -1.75 6.47
N ALA A 207 14.52 -1.29 6.63
CA ALA A 207 14.83 0.07 7.09
C ALA A 207 14.32 1.16 6.13
N GLN A 208 14.51 0.98 4.82
CA GLN A 208 14.04 1.92 3.81
C GLN A 208 12.51 2.01 3.76
N ILE A 209 11.82 0.86 3.80
CA ILE A 209 10.35 0.80 3.81
C ILE A 209 9.81 1.45 5.07
N ALA A 210 10.43 1.19 6.24
CA ALA A 210 10.04 1.79 7.50
C ALA A 210 10.11 3.33 7.44
N LEU A 211 11.18 3.89 6.88
CA LEU A 211 11.28 5.35 6.67
C LEU A 211 10.21 5.84 5.69
N GLY A 212 9.93 5.08 4.62
CA GLY A 212 8.89 5.43 3.67
C GLY A 212 7.48 5.40 4.26
N VAL A 213 7.19 4.53 5.22
CA VAL A 213 5.93 4.56 5.98
C VAL A 213 5.81 5.87 6.75
N VAL A 214 6.86 6.28 7.46
CA VAL A 214 6.86 7.54 8.23
C VAL A 214 6.66 8.75 7.32
N ILE A 215 7.44 8.85 6.25
CA ILE A 215 7.35 9.99 5.32
C ILE A 215 5.99 10.01 4.64
N SER A 216 5.52 8.87 4.10
CA SER A 216 4.25 8.85 3.37
C SER A 216 3.04 9.09 4.25
N SER A 217 3.09 8.71 5.54
CA SER A 217 2.03 9.03 6.50
C SER A 217 1.86 10.53 6.75
N ILE A 218 2.89 11.34 6.47
CA ILE A 218 2.86 12.81 6.59
C ILE A 218 2.56 13.46 5.24
N VAL A 219 3.25 13.01 4.19
CA VAL A 219 3.17 13.63 2.86
C VAL A 219 1.84 13.35 2.19
N THR A 220 1.29 12.13 2.29
CA THR A 220 0.03 11.78 1.60
C THR A 220 -1.15 12.66 2.04
N PRO A 221 -1.40 12.89 3.36
CA PRO A 221 -2.45 13.82 3.79
C PRO A 221 -2.26 15.25 3.31
N MET A 222 -1.01 15.72 3.26
CA MET A 222 -0.69 17.06 2.75
C MET A 222 -1.01 17.19 1.27
N LEU A 223 -0.68 16.18 0.47
CA LEU A 223 -0.99 16.14 -0.96
C LEU A 223 -2.50 16.05 -1.18
N ALA A 224 -3.20 15.14 -0.48
CA ALA A 224 -4.65 14.99 -0.59
C ALA A 224 -5.38 16.30 -0.27
N ARG A 225 -5.01 16.96 0.83
CA ARG A 225 -5.56 18.27 1.21
C ARG A 225 -5.27 19.34 0.16
N TRP A 226 -4.09 19.34 -0.44
CA TRP A 226 -3.73 20.29 -1.48
C TRP A 226 -4.57 20.08 -2.75
N GLU A 227 -4.71 18.83 -3.19
CA GLU A 227 -5.53 18.47 -4.36
C GLU A 227 -7.00 18.82 -4.13
N PHE A 228 -7.55 18.46 -2.97
CA PHE A 228 -8.93 18.78 -2.61
C PHE A 228 -9.21 20.29 -2.69
N LYS A 229 -8.32 21.12 -2.15
CA LYS A 229 -8.46 22.59 -2.26
C LYS A 229 -8.34 23.11 -3.70
N HIS A 230 -7.57 22.42 -4.54
CA HIS A 230 -7.39 22.81 -5.93
C HIS A 230 -8.63 22.49 -6.77
N THR A 231 -9.24 21.33 -6.53
CA THR A 231 -10.44 20.86 -7.24
C THR A 231 -11.74 21.40 -6.67
N HIS A 232 -11.75 21.76 -5.37
CA HIS A 232 -12.89 22.33 -4.65
C HIS A 232 -12.56 23.71 -4.06
N PRO A 233 -12.33 24.76 -4.89
CA PRO A 233 -11.89 26.07 -4.43
C PRO A 233 -12.91 26.82 -3.55
N ASN A 234 -14.15 26.33 -3.48
CA ASN A 234 -15.26 26.94 -2.73
C ASN A 234 -15.70 26.12 -1.51
N ALA A 235 -15.01 25.02 -1.19
CA ALA A 235 -15.28 24.16 -0.04
C ALA A 235 -14.56 24.60 1.25
#